data_AF-A0A6B0SNA5-F1
#
_entry.id   AF-A0A6B0SNA5-F1
#
_cell.length_a   1.000
_cell.length_b   1.000
_cell.length_c   1.000
_cell.angle_alpha   90.00
_cell.angle_beta   90.00
_cell.angle_gamma   90.00
#
_symmetry.space_group_name_H-M   'P 1'
#
loop_
_entity.id
_entity.type
_entity.pdbx_description
1 polymer ?
#
loop_
_entity_poly.entity_id
_entity_poly.type
_entity_poly.pdbx_seq_one_letter_code
_entity_poly.pdbx_strand_id
1 'polypeptide(L)'
;MSDSLSLDPTVVAVILAMATVTYATKASGLWAVGRIDLSERMEAGIDVLPGAVIVSFVAPALANGGVPEWVAAAATLATARKTGNLLASLAVGVGVVLAFRNVL
;
A
#
# COMPACT_ATOMS: atom_id res chain seq x y z
N MET A 1 -22.24 -16.85 20.63
CA MET A 1 -21.47 -15.81 19.92
C MET A 1 -20.06 -15.69 20.51
N SER A 2 -19.35 -16.82 20.65
CA SER A 2 -18.10 -16.90 21.44
C SER A 2 -16.95 -17.62 20.71
N ASP A 3 -17.11 -17.97 19.43
CA ASP A 3 -16.06 -18.62 18.62
C ASP A 3 -15.35 -17.67 17.63
N SER A 4 -15.71 -16.39 17.58
CA SER A 4 -15.16 -15.42 16.62
C SER A 4 -13.69 -15.03 16.87
N LEU A 5 -13.09 -15.49 17.97
CA LEU A 5 -11.67 -15.26 18.32
C LEU A 5 -10.87 -16.57 18.47
N SER A 6 -11.40 -17.71 18.00
CA SER A 6 -10.63 -18.96 18.02
C SER A 6 -9.41 -18.84 17.10
N LEU A 7 -8.22 -18.90 17.68
CA LEU A 7 -6.96 -18.90 16.93
C LEU A 7 -6.72 -20.31 16.36
N ASP A 8 -7.10 -20.52 15.10
CA ASP A 8 -6.73 -21.74 14.39
C ASP A 8 -5.20 -21.85 14.31
N PRO A 9 -4.59 -22.90 14.88
CA PRO A 9 -3.13 -23.06 14.88
C PRO A 9 -2.51 -23.03 13.48
N THR A 10 -3.24 -23.49 12.47
CA THR A 10 -2.81 -23.47 11.06
C THR A 10 -2.77 -22.05 10.53
N VAL A 11 -3.81 -21.25 10.79
CA VAL A 11 -3.87 -19.85 10.36
C VAL A 11 -2.75 -19.04 11.03
N VAL A 12 -2.54 -19.24 12.33
CA VAL A 12 -1.45 -18.59 13.06
C VAL A 12 -0.10 -18.99 12.48
N ALA A 13 0.14 -20.27 12.23
CA ALA A 13 1.39 -20.74 11.62
C ALA A 13 1.61 -20.14 10.23
N VAL A 14 0.57 -20.03 9.40
CA VAL A 14 0.66 -19.39 8.08
C VAL A 14 0.99 -17.90 8.19
N ILE A 15 0.33 -17.16 9.09
CA ILE A 15 0.63 -15.73 9.31
C ILE A 15 2.07 -15.55 9.78
N LEU A 16 2.54 -16.38 10.72
CA LEU A 16 3.91 -16.35 11.20
C LEU A 16 4.91 -16.65 10.06
N ALA A 17 4.63 -17.65 9.23
CA ALA A 17 5.46 -17.97 8.07
C ALA A 17 5.51 -16.80 7.07
N MET A 18 4.37 -16.20 6.75
CA MET A 18 4.29 -15.00 5.89
C MET A 18 5.09 -13.84 6.48
N ALA A 19 4.99 -13.60 7.78
CA ALA A 19 5.72 -12.55 8.48
C ALA A 19 7.24 -12.81 8.44
N THR A 20 7.68 -14.04 8.70
CA THR A 20 9.10 -14.44 8.62
C THR A 20 9.66 -14.23 7.22
N VAL A 21 8.96 -14.71 6.18
CA VAL A 21 9.40 -14.54 4.79
C VAL A 21 9.45 -13.05 4.42
N THR A 22 8.42 -12.28 4.77
CA THR A 22 8.38 -10.84 4.50
C THR A 22 9.55 -10.10 5.16
N TYR A 23 9.83 -10.41 6.42
CA TYR A 23 10.95 -9.82 7.14
C TYR A 23 12.29 -10.21 6.51
N ALA A 24 12.47 -11.49 6.19
CA ALA A 24 13.67 -12.00 5.54
C ALA A 24 13.92 -11.27 4.21
N THR A 25 12.91 -11.14 3.34
CA THR A 25 13.04 -10.42 2.06
C THR A 25 13.46 -8.96 2.27
N LYS A 26 12.84 -8.25 3.23
CA LYS A 26 13.19 -6.85 3.53
C LYS A 26 14.62 -6.72 4.07
N ALA A 27 14.98 -7.57 5.03
CA ALA A 27 16.29 -7.59 5.64
C ALA A 27 17.39 -7.91 4.61
N SER A 28 17.15 -8.89 3.74
CA SER A 28 18.05 -9.25 2.64
C SER A 28 18.24 -8.09 1.65
N GLY A 29 17.17 -7.39 1.29
CA GLY A 29 17.26 -6.21 0.41
C GLY A 29 18.12 -5.10 1.01
N LEU A 30 17.88 -4.76 2.27
CA LEU A 30 18.65 -3.72 2.99
C LEU A 30 20.13 -4.12 3.13
N TRP A 31 20.38 -5.39 3.43
CA TRP A 31 21.72 -5.95 3.55
C TRP A 31 22.47 -5.99 2.21
N ALA A 32 21.79 -6.35 1.12
CA ALA A 32 22.39 -6.45 -0.20
C ALA A 32 22.76 -5.06 -0.75
N VAL A 33 21.85 -4.09 -0.64
CA VAL A 33 22.11 -2.71 -1.08
C VAL A 33 23.29 -2.10 -0.30
N GLY A 34 23.42 -2.40 0.99
CA GLY A 34 24.55 -1.93 1.79
C GLY A 34 25.91 -2.58 1.49
N ARG A 35 25.98 -3.58 0.59
CA ARG A 35 27.22 -4.31 0.24
C ARG A 35 27.64 -4.22 -1.21
N ILE A 36 26.84 -3.57 -2.06
CA ILE A 36 27.09 -3.47 -3.50
C ILE A 36 27.35 -2.01 -3.81
N ASP A 37 28.44 -1.71 -4.52
CA ASP A 37 28.67 -0.39 -5.09
C ASP A 37 27.69 -0.18 -6.25
N LEU A 38 26.68 0.66 -6.01
CA LEU A 38 25.68 1.00 -7.02
C LEU A 38 26.27 2.00 -8.02
N SER A 39 26.06 1.77 -9.31
CA SER A 39 26.31 2.80 -10.32
C SER A 39 25.24 3.90 -10.22
N GLU A 40 25.58 5.12 -10.63
CA GLU A 40 24.66 6.29 -10.60
C GLU A 40 23.30 5.97 -11.26
N ARG A 41 23.31 5.18 -12.34
CA ARG A 41 22.08 4.77 -13.04
C ARG A 41 21.22 3.82 -12.21
N MET A 42 21.85 2.92 -11.45
CA MET A 42 21.12 1.96 -10.62
C MET A 42 20.50 2.64 -9.40
N GLU A 43 21.25 3.55 -8.77
CA GLU A 43 20.77 4.35 -7.64
C GLU A 43 19.54 5.18 -8.04
N ALA A 44 19.63 5.92 -9.15
CA ALA A 44 18.49 6.65 -9.70
C ALA A 44 17.28 5.74 -10.02
N GLY A 45 17.53 4.52 -10.48
CA GLY A 45 16.47 3.53 -10.74
C GLY A 45 15.76 3.06 -9.47
N ILE A 46 16.52 2.80 -8.40
CA ILE A 46 16.00 2.39 -7.10
C ILE A 46 15.20 3.53 -6.44
N ASP A 47 15.65 4.78 -6.57
CA ASP A 47 14.96 5.94 -6.00
C ASP A 47 13.55 6.16 -6.58
N VAL A 48 13.34 5.86 -7.86
CA VAL A 48 12.03 6.01 -8.52
C VAL A 48 11.11 4.80 -8.26
N LEU A 49 11.68 3.64 -7.91
CA LEU A 49 10.95 2.38 -7.78
C LEU A 49 9.73 2.44 -6.84
N PRO A 50 9.80 3.05 -5.63
CA PRO A 50 8.64 3.09 -4.73
C PRO A 50 7.44 3.80 -5.36
N GLY A 51 7.67 4.94 -6.01
CA GLY A 51 6.62 5.69 -6.70
C GLY A 51 6.06 4.93 -7.90
N ALA A 52 6.94 4.32 -8.71
CA ALA A 52 6.54 3.55 -9.88
C ALA A 52 5.66 2.35 -9.50
N VAL A 53 6.01 1.62 -8.44
CA VAL A 53 5.21 0.48 -7.96
C VAL A 53 3.83 0.95 -7.51
N ILE A 54 3.72 2.03 -6.73
CA ILE A 54 2.42 2.58 -6.31
C ILE A 54 1.57 2.95 -7.53
N VAL A 55 2.13 3.67 -8.50
CA VAL A 55 1.41 4.05 -9.72
C VAL A 55 0.97 2.82 -10.50
N SER A 56 1.81 1.78 -10.59
CA SER A 56 1.47 0.53 -11.29
C SER A 56 0.29 -0.23 -10.66
N PHE A 57 0.03 -0.03 -9.37
CA PHE A 57 -1.16 -0.57 -8.69
C PHE A 57 -2.37 0.35 -8.80
N VAL A 58 -2.19 1.65 -8.57
CA VAL A 58 -3.29 2.63 -8.53
C VAL A 58 -3.85 2.88 -9.92
N ALA A 59 -3.01 2.97 -10.95
CA ALA A 59 -3.44 3.24 -12.31
C ALA A 59 -4.46 2.21 -12.84
N PRO A 60 -4.20 0.88 -12.80
CA PRO A 60 -5.20 -0.10 -13.23
C PRO A 60 -6.42 -0.14 -12.29
N ALA A 61 -6.26 0.11 -10.99
CA ALA A 61 -7.39 0.19 -10.07
C ALA A 61 -8.35 1.34 -10.40
N LEU A 62 -7.82 2.49 -10.82
CA LEU A 62 -8.62 3.63 -11.28
C LEU A 62 -9.15 3.45 -12.71
N ALA A 63 -8.35 2.87 -13.61
CA ALA A 63 -8.78 2.63 -14.99
C ALA A 63 -9.94 1.64 -15.08
N ASN A 64 -9.95 0.61 -14.21
CA ASN A 64 -11.05 -0.34 -14.09
C ASN A 64 -12.13 0.09 -13.08
N GLY A 65 -11.93 1.22 -12.40
CA GLY A 65 -12.85 1.78 -11.42
C GLY A 65 -13.92 2.66 -12.05
N GLY A 66 -14.96 2.98 -11.27
CA GLY A 66 -16.03 3.89 -11.66
C GLY A 66 -15.83 5.30 -11.11
N VAL A 67 -16.91 6.09 -11.17
CA VAL A 67 -16.96 7.45 -10.62
C VAL A 67 -16.57 7.49 -9.12
N PRO A 68 -17.01 6.56 -8.25
CA PRO A 68 -16.63 6.57 -6.84
C PRO A 68 -15.12 6.54 -6.60
N GLU A 69 -14.38 5.71 -7.34
CA GLU A 69 -12.94 5.54 -7.22
C GLU A 69 -12.18 6.81 -7.63
N TRP A 70 -12.59 7.45 -8.73
CA TRP A 70 -11.99 8.70 -9.19
C TRP A 70 -12.25 9.88 -8.26
N VAL A 71 -13.47 10.00 -7.73
CA VAL A 71 -13.83 11.05 -6.76
C VAL A 71 -13.02 10.88 -5.48
N ALA A 72 -12.88 9.65 -4.99
CA ALA A 72 -12.08 9.39 -3.80
C ALA A 72 -10.58 9.61 -4.03
N ALA A 73 -10.05 9.27 -5.19
CA ALA A 73 -8.65 9.58 -5.54
C ALA A 73 -8.41 11.10 -5.54
N ALA A 74 -9.33 11.87 -6.14
CA ALA A 74 -9.26 13.33 -6.12
C ALA A 74 -9.33 13.91 -4.69
N ALA A 75 -10.23 13.40 -3.86
CA ALA A 75 -10.35 13.83 -2.46
C ALA A 75 -9.11 13.47 -1.62
N THR A 76 -8.56 12.28 -1.82
CA THR A 76 -7.31 11.82 -1.20
C THR A 76 -6.17 12.76 -1.57
N LEU A 77 -6.03 13.08 -2.85
CA LEU A 77 -4.98 13.97 -3.37
C LEU A 77 -5.12 15.39 -2.85
N ALA A 78 -6.34 15.94 -2.81
CA ALA A 78 -6.62 17.26 -2.26
C ALA A 78 -6.27 17.33 -0.76
N THR A 79 -6.64 16.30 0.00
CA THR A 79 -6.36 16.21 1.44
C THR A 79 -4.87 16.08 1.71
N ALA A 80 -4.18 15.22 0.96
CA ALA A 80 -2.73 15.03 1.07
C ALA A 80 -1.98 16.34 0.81
N ARG A 81 -2.35 17.08 -0.25
CA ARG A 81 -1.74 18.37 -0.58
C ARG A 81 -2.00 19.45 0.46
N LYS A 82 -3.19 19.48 1.04
CA LYS A 82 -3.58 20.52 2.00
C LYS A 82 -3.02 20.28 3.40
N THR A 83 -2.99 19.03 3.85
CA THR A 83 -2.66 18.68 5.25
C THR A 83 -1.25 18.16 5.44
N GLY A 84 -0.63 17.61 4.38
CA GLY A 84 0.63 16.86 4.51
C GLY A 84 0.52 15.59 5.37
N ASN A 85 -0.69 15.20 5.82
CA ASN A 85 -0.89 14.12 6.76
C ASN A 85 -1.45 12.88 6.04
N LEU A 86 -0.67 11.80 6.06
CA LEU A 86 -1.00 10.52 5.43
C LEU A 86 -2.26 9.87 6.02
N LEU A 87 -2.45 9.94 7.35
CA LEU A 87 -3.60 9.33 8.00
C LEU A 87 -4.89 10.06 7.62
N ALA A 88 -4.84 11.40 7.56
CA ALA A 88 -5.98 12.21 7.15
C ALA A 88 -6.38 11.94 5.69
N SER A 89 -5.40 11.86 4.78
CA SER A 89 -5.69 11.56 3.37
C SER A 89 -6.26 10.14 3.18
N LEU A 90 -5.73 9.15 3.92
CA LEU A 90 -6.25 7.78 3.91
C LEU A 90 -7.69 7.72 4.42
N ALA A 91 -7.97 8.35 5.56
CA ALA A 91 -9.31 8.37 6.15
C ALA A 91 -10.34 9.01 5.21
N VAL A 92 -9.99 10.14 4.59
CA VAL A 92 -10.85 10.82 3.62
C VAL A 92 -11.07 9.94 2.38
N GLY A 93 -10.01 9.37 1.80
CA GLY A 93 -10.13 8.51 0.62
C GLY A 93 -11.07 7.34 0.85
N VAL A 94 -10.84 6.58 1.93
CA VAL A 94 -11.69 5.44 2.30
C VAL A 94 -13.13 5.88 2.55
N GLY A 95 -13.32 6.96 3.31
CA GLY A 95 -14.65 7.50 3.59
C GLY A 95 -15.41 7.90 2.33
N VAL A 96 -14.73 8.54 1.37
CA VAL A 96 -15.36 8.99 0.11
C VAL A 96 -15.71 7.81 -0.78
N VAL A 97 -14.83 6.81 -0.97
CA VAL A 97 -15.17 5.62 -1.77
C VAL A 97 -16.39 4.93 -1.19
N LEU A 98 -16.40 4.69 0.13
CA LEU A 98 -17.49 3.97 0.80
C LEU A 98 -18.81 4.75 0.71
N ALA A 99 -18.78 6.06 0.92
CA ALA A 99 -19.98 6.89 0.81
C ALA A 99 -20.54 6.87 -0.61
N PHE A 100 -19.70 7.04 -1.64
CA PHE A 100 -20.16 7.07 -3.02
C PHE A 100 -20.64 5.70 -3.52
N ARG A 101 -19.96 4.60 -3.14
CA ARG A 101 -20.39 3.24 -3.50
C ARG A 101 -21.71 2.80 -2.84
N ASN A 102 -22.09 3.42 -1.73
CA ASN A 102 -23.36 3.13 -1.06
C ASN A 102 -24.52 3.99 -1.59
N VAL A 103 -24.23 5.04 -2.37
CA VAL A 103 -25.22 6.00 -2.89
C VAL A 103 -25.48 5.81 -4.39
N LEU A 104 -24.47 5.39 -5.16
CA LEU A 104 -24.57 4.99 -6.58
C LEU A 104 -24.74 3.47 -6.70
#